data_AF-A0A4Y4M0Z0-F1
#
_entry.id   AF-A0A4Y4M0Z0-F1
#
_cell.length_a   1.000
_cell.length_b   1.000
_cell.length_c   1.000
_cell.angle_alpha   90.00
_cell.angle_beta   90.00
_cell.angle_gamma   90.00
#
_symmetry.space_group_name_H-M   'P 1'
#
loop_
_entity.id
_entity.type
_entity.pdbx_description
1 polymer ?
#
loop_
_entity_poly.entity_id
_entity_poly.type
_entity_poly.pdbx_seq_one_letter_code
_entity_poly.pdbx_strand_id
1 'polypeptide(L)' 'MSERRNVLKDKSFSFAIRIINLYKYLSTAKNEFILSKQLLRSGTAVGALVREAQNAESKADSFINWL' A
#
# COMPACT_ATOMS: atom_id res chain seq x y z
N MET A 1 -26.35 -3.98 12.96
CA MET A 1 -25.26 -4.68 12.25
C MET A 1 -24.00 -3.85 12.41
N SER A 2 -22.96 -4.41 13.04
CA SER A 2 -21.71 -3.70 13.31
C SER A 2 -21.01 -3.38 11.99
N GLU A 3 -20.97 -2.10 11.61
CA GLU A 3 -20.08 -1.60 10.57
C GLU A 3 -18.64 -1.91 11.00
N ARG A 4 -18.09 -3.00 10.48
CA ARG A 4 -16.64 -3.22 10.50
C ARG A 4 -16.02 -2.15 9.62
N ARG A 5 -15.84 -0.94 10.16
CA ARG A 5 -14.96 0.08 9.61
C ARG A 5 -13.66 -0.64 9.28
N ASN A 6 -13.33 -0.69 7.99
CA ASN A 6 -12.22 -1.49 7.53
C ASN A 6 -10.94 -0.71 7.86
N VAL A 7 -10.53 -0.75 9.13
CA VAL A 7 -9.41 0.00 9.71
C VAL A 7 -8.14 -0.19 8.88
N LEU A 8 -8.00 -1.37 8.26
CA LEU A 8 -6.93 -1.71 7.32
C LEU A 8 -6.94 -0.84 6.06
N LYS A 9 -8.12 -0.54 5.49
CA LYS A 9 -8.28 0.33 4.31
C LYS A 9 -7.88 1.77 4.62
N ASP A 10 -8.36 2.30 5.75
CA ASP A 10 -8.04 3.68 6.13
C ASP A 10 -6.56 3.85 6.47
N LYS A 11 -5.97 2.85 7.17
CA LYS A 11 -4.54 2.84 7.48
C LYS A 11 -3.68 2.65 6.22
N SER A 12 -4.05 1.77 5.30
CA SER A 12 -3.28 1.56 4.07
C SER A 12 -3.32 2.78 3.15
N PHE A 13 -4.45 3.46 3.08
CA PHE A 13 -4.58 4.71 2.34
C PHE A 13 -3.75 5.84 2.94
N SER A 14 -3.84 6.03 4.27
CA SER A 14 -3.00 7.00 5.00
C SER A 14 -1.50 6.70 4.82
N PHE A 15 -1.12 5.42 4.86
CA PHE A 15 0.25 4.98 4.62
C PHE A 15 0.74 5.30 3.20
N ALA A 16 -0.07 5.05 2.18
CA ALA A 16 0.27 5.38 0.79
C ALA A 16 0.53 6.88 0.62
N ILE A 17 -0.30 7.74 1.21
CA ILE A 17 -0.09 9.20 1.19
C ILE A 17 1.25 9.57 1.86
N ARG A 18 1.57 8.95 3.00
CA ARG A 18 2.86 9.19 3.69
C ARG A 18 4.06 8.78 2.84
N ILE A 19 3.98 7.65 2.14
CA ILE A 19 5.05 7.18 1.25
C ILE A 19 5.25 8.14 0.07
N ILE A 20 4.18 8.68 -0.51
CA ILE A 20 4.26 9.67 -1.59
C ILE A 20 4.96 10.94 -1.10
N ASN A 21 4.63 11.43 0.09
CA ASN A 21 5.28 12.61 0.66
C ASN A 21 6.75 12.35 1.02
N LEU A 22 7.07 11.14 1.52
CA LEU A 22 8.45 10.73 1.78
C LEU A 22 9.26 10.62 0.48
N TYR A 23 8.69 10.06 -0.59
CA TYR A 23 9.32 10.01 -1.90
C TYR A 23 9.63 11.42 -2.43
N LYS A 24 8.66 12.34 -2.34
CA LYS A 24 8.87 13.74 -2.72
C LYS A 24 10.03 14.34 -1.93
N TYR A 25 10.04 14.18 -0.60
CA TYR A 25 11.10 14.69 0.26
C TYR A 25 12.48 14.11 -0.09
N LEU A 26 12.60 12.80 -0.27
CA LEU A 26 13.88 12.15 -0.63
C LEU A 26 14.38 12.58 -2.01
N SER A 27 13.45 12.74 -2.96
CA SER A 27 13.76 13.20 -4.31
C SER A 27 14.25 14.66 -4.32
N THR A 28 13.57 15.57 -3.61
CA THR A 28 13.94 17.01 -3.62
C THR A 28 15.05 17.39 -2.66
N ALA A 29 15.18 16.74 -1.50
CA ALA A 29 16.13 17.14 -0.46
C ALA A 29 17.45 16.35 -0.51
N LYS A 30 17.42 15.11 -1.00
CA LYS A 30 18.57 14.19 -0.96
C LYS A 30 19.06 13.76 -2.35
N ASN A 31 18.35 14.11 -3.43
CA ASN A 31 18.62 13.62 -4.79
C ASN A 31 18.75 12.07 -4.85
N GLU A 32 17.99 11.38 -4.00
CA GLU A 32 17.97 9.93 -3.92
C GLU A 32 16.80 9.43 -4.77
N PHE A 33 17.10 8.77 -5.90
CA PHE A 33 16.10 8.36 -6.90
C PHE A 33 15.96 6.83 -7.01
N ILE A 34 16.96 6.06 -6.58
CA ILE A 34 16.98 4.61 -6.77
C ILE A 34 16.18 3.94 -5.64
N LEU A 35 16.55 4.21 -4.39
CA LEU A 35 15.87 3.62 -3.24
C LEU A 35 14.46 4.19 -3.05
N SER A 36 14.30 5.50 -3.28
CA SER A 36 13.04 6.20 -3.15
C SER A 36 11.98 5.66 -4.13
N LYS A 37 12.37 5.30 -5.36
CA LYS A 37 11.47 4.71 -6.36
C LYS A 37 11.06 3.29 -6.00
N GLN A 38 11.96 2.49 -5.43
CA GLN A 38 11.62 1.17 -4.88
C GLN A 38 10.63 1.29 -3.72
N LEU A 39 10.88 2.23 -2.81
CA LEU A 39 10.01 2.53 -1.68
C LEU A 39 8.61 3.01 -2.11
N LEU A 40 8.53 3.86 -3.14
CA LEU A 40 7.26 4.30 -3.70
C LEU A 40 6.45 3.09 -4.19
N ARG A 41 7.08 2.21 -4.97
CA ARG A 41 6.42 1.05 -5.58
C ARG A 41 5.94 0.04 -4.55
N SER A 42 6.78 -0.30 -3.55
CA SER A 42 6.41 -1.22 -2.48
C SER A 42 5.37 -0.61 -1.53
N GLY A 43 5.49 0.67 -1.21
CA GLY A 43 4.58 1.35 -0.29
C GLY A 43 3.18 1.59 -0.87
N THR A 44 3.05 1.83 -2.18
CA THR A 44 1.73 1.93 -2.83
C THR A 44 1.10 0.57 -3.11
N ALA A 45 1.91 -0.48 -3.28
CA ALA A 45 1.42 -1.85 -3.46
C ALA A 45 0.54 -2.30 -2.29
N VAL A 46 0.89 -1.94 -1.04
CA VAL A 46 0.09 -2.28 0.16
C VAL A 46 -1.39 -1.92 0.03
N GLY A 47 -1.72 -0.79 -0.61
CA GLY A 47 -3.11 -0.39 -0.85
C GLY A 47 -3.83 -1.22 -1.91
N ALA A 48 -3.12 -1.57 -3.01
CA ALA A 48 -3.65 -2.44 -4.05
C ALA A 48 -3.90 -3.86 -3.51
N LEU A 49 -2.94 -4.35 -2.75
CA LEU A 49 -2.97 -5.60 -2.00
C LEU A 49 -4.19 -5.64 -1.06
N VAL A 50 -4.42 -4.65 -0.20
CA VAL A 50 -5.61 -4.62 0.67
C VAL A 50 -6.93 -4.61 -0.13
N ARG A 51 -6.93 -4.05 -1.34
CA ARG A 51 -8.11 -4.02 -2.23
C ARG A 51 -8.36 -5.35 -2.92
N GLU A 52 -7.32 -6.03 -3.37
CA GLU A 52 -7.41 -7.39 -3.92
C GLU A 52 -7.89 -8.38 -2.86
N ALA A 53 -7.36 -8.30 -1.63
CA ALA A 53 -7.81 -9.15 -0.53
C ALA A 53 -9.30 -8.94 -0.16
N GLN A 54 -9.84 -7.73 -0.38
CA GLN A 54 -11.26 -7.44 -0.18
C GLN A 54 -12.16 -8.02 -1.29
N ASN A 55 -11.61 -8.17 -2.50
CA ASN A 55 -12.31 -8.71 -3.65
C ASN A 55 -12.03 -10.21 -3.87
N ALA A 56 -11.18 -10.83 -3.04
CA ALA A 56 -10.86 -12.24 -3.12
C ALA A 56 -12.11 -13.08 -2.84
N GLU A 57 -12.53 -13.87 -3.83
CA GLU A 57 -13.77 -14.66 -3.78
C GLU A 57 -13.64 -15.86 -2.82
N SER A 58 -12.41 -16.29 -2.52
CA SER A 58 -12.12 -17.35 -1.56
C SER A 58 -10.86 -17.05 -0.72
N LYS A 59 -10.78 -17.63 0.49
CA LYS A 59 -9.57 -17.53 1.34
C LYS A 59 -8.31 -18.12 0.68
N ALA A 60 -8.48 -19.10 -0.22
CA ALA A 60 -7.39 -19.74 -0.94
C ALA A 60 -6.82 -18.84 -2.05
N ASP A 61 -7.67 -18.05 -2.70
CA ASP A 61 -7.29 -17.14 -3.78
C ASP A 61 -6.34 -16.03 -3.27
N SER A 62 -6.55 -15.55 -2.04
CA SER A 62 -5.65 -14.61 -1.37
C SER A 62 -4.24 -15.17 -1.08
N PHE A 63 -4.06 -16.49 -1.00
CA PHE A 63 -2.76 -17.10 -0.70
C PHE A 63 -2.00 -17.49 -1.98
N ILE A 64 -2.72 -17.92 -3.02
CA ILE A 64 -2.13 -18.39 -4.28
C ILE A 64 -1.70 -17.22 -5.18
N ASN A 65 -2.49 -16.14 -5.26
CA ASN A 65 -2.17 -14.99 -6.12
C ASN A 65 -1.08 -14.05 -5.53
N TRP A 66 -0.61 -14.33 -4.32
CA TRP A 66 0.27 -13.44 -3.54
C TRP A 66 1.62 -14.07 -3.20
N LEU A 67 1.86 -15.31 -3.65
CA LEU A 67 3.16 -15.97 -3.73
C LEU A 67 3.78 -15.74 -5.11
#